data_AF-A0A1F3SLT9-F1
#
_entry.id   AF-A0A1F3SLT9-F1
#
_cell.length_a   1.000
_cell.length_b   1.000
_cell.length_c   1.000
_cell.angle_alpha   90.00
_cell.angle_beta   90.00
_cell.angle_gamma   90.00
#
_symmetry.space_group_name_H-M   'P 1'
#
loop_
_entity.id
_entity.type
_entity.pdbx_description
1 polymer ?
#
loop_
_entity_poly.entity_id
_entity_poly.type
_entity_poly.pdbx_seq_one_letter_code
_entity_poly.pdbx_strand_id
1 'polypeptide(L)'
;MITRGPLDLLIQPAWASYSAVSGADVRAYKIDEKGRVKDLELGQSVTNVSGNYRLDIPNSESTETPNVVIVATDANDSSKRYISFVEGQNANLGMSSSAIFMAIRSALGMTNATVNELTNTKLHDLSQAAESILTTSNAPDFSSAYNAIINSNSFRTKLNGSTTTDISSTSLVKIAPLALPPIILDGDGHITTSRSFDVGDTITLTAVAVDLFGLPLQYTFKRFRNCILESTLQNWSVDNDLTYTFTEDDITNCTSIIIGVKNNDGTDQDGIFGDVQMSTLFTIRDERLPPTQNSIKVFDSNLIETASRSFHVGDTITLQVNATDPFGLPLEYVFRLYRSCALSSEIQAWSAANTVTYTFTADDITGCTSIVAGVKNNDGIDMDGFFGDLQAATLFTISL
;
A
#
# COMPACT_ATOMS: atom_id res chain seq x y z
N MET A 1 -18.53 -37.37 -41.83
CA MET A 1 -17.53 -36.47 -42.43
C MET A 1 -18.26 -35.17 -42.78
N ILE A 2 -18.24 -34.20 -41.87
CA ILE A 2 -18.76 -32.84 -42.05
C ILE A 2 -17.65 -31.93 -41.49
N THR A 3 -16.89 -31.30 -42.37
CA THR A 3 -15.91 -30.28 -42.05
C THR A 3 -16.64 -28.95 -41.89
N ARG A 4 -16.66 -28.38 -40.68
CA ARG A 4 -17.01 -26.97 -40.45
C ARG A 4 -15.72 -26.16 -40.58
N GLY A 5 -15.71 -25.20 -41.51
CA GLY A 5 -14.65 -24.21 -41.64
C GLY A 5 -14.65 -23.20 -40.48
N PRO A 6 -13.55 -22.44 -40.30
CA PRO A 6 -13.45 -21.44 -39.26
C PRO A 6 -14.42 -20.28 -39.52
N LEU A 7 -15.10 -19.85 -38.46
CA LEU A 7 -15.89 -18.64 -38.42
C LEU A 7 -14.89 -17.46 -38.32
N ASP A 8 -14.72 -16.70 -39.39
CA ASP A 8 -14.02 -15.40 -39.31
C ASP A 8 -14.93 -14.42 -38.57
N LEU A 9 -14.63 -14.18 -37.29
CA LEU A 9 -15.25 -13.12 -36.51
C LEU A 9 -14.60 -11.79 -36.91
N LEU A 10 -15.26 -11.05 -37.80
CA LEU A 10 -14.82 -9.72 -38.20
C LEU A 10 -15.09 -8.74 -37.05
N ILE A 11 -14.10 -8.51 -36.18
CA ILE A 11 -14.17 -7.48 -35.13
C ILE A 11 -13.98 -6.12 -35.80
N GLN A 12 -14.99 -5.26 -35.72
CA GLN A 12 -14.87 -3.89 -36.21
C GLN A 12 -14.01 -3.04 -35.26
N PRO A 13 -13.13 -2.16 -35.78
CA PRO A 13 -12.29 -1.30 -34.94
C PRO A 13 -13.13 -0.28 -34.17
N ALA A 14 -12.75 -0.02 -32.92
CA ALA A 14 -13.31 1.07 -32.12
C ALA A 14 -12.85 2.42 -32.69
N TRP A 15 -13.77 3.38 -32.84
CA TRP A 15 -13.47 4.71 -33.39
C TRP A 15 -13.67 5.80 -32.34
N ALA A 16 -12.67 6.66 -32.17
CA ALA A 16 -12.84 7.96 -31.54
C ALA A 16 -12.78 9.04 -32.64
N SER A 17 -13.82 9.87 -32.73
CA SER A 17 -13.86 11.01 -33.65
C SER A 17 -13.64 12.29 -32.85
N TYR A 18 -12.62 13.07 -33.21
CA TYR A 18 -12.34 14.36 -32.57
C TYR A 18 -12.28 15.49 -33.62
N SER A 19 -13.07 16.53 -33.41
CA SER A 19 -13.04 17.77 -34.21
C SER A 19 -12.02 18.72 -33.59
N ALA A 20 -10.77 18.70 -34.07
CA ALA A 20 -9.78 19.71 -33.69
C ALA A 20 -9.75 20.86 -34.70
N VAL A 21 -9.28 22.01 -34.26
CA VAL A 21 -8.95 23.13 -35.15
C VAL A 21 -7.79 22.68 -36.08
N SER A 22 -7.81 23.13 -37.34
CA SER A 22 -6.74 22.83 -38.30
C SER A 22 -5.37 23.20 -37.75
N GLY A 23 -4.43 22.24 -37.69
CA GLY A 23 -3.02 22.47 -37.32
C GLY A 23 -2.60 22.09 -35.89
N ALA A 24 -3.47 21.46 -35.09
CA ALA A 24 -3.14 21.05 -33.72
C ALA A 24 -2.04 19.98 -33.68
N ASP A 25 -1.09 20.09 -32.74
CA ASP A 25 -0.15 19.00 -32.42
C ASP A 25 -0.87 18.00 -31.51
N VAL A 26 -1.01 16.76 -31.98
CA VAL A 26 -1.75 15.70 -31.30
C VAL A 26 -0.79 14.59 -30.90
N ARG A 27 -0.77 14.25 -29.62
CA ARG A 27 -0.01 13.13 -29.06
C ARG A 27 -0.96 12.13 -28.42
N ALA A 28 -0.63 10.85 -28.54
CA ALA A 28 -1.39 9.76 -27.94
C ALA A 28 -0.49 8.98 -26.98
N TYR A 29 -1.02 8.62 -25.82
CA TYR A 29 -0.30 7.88 -24.81
C TYR A 29 -1.06 6.60 -24.44
N LYS A 30 -0.34 5.49 -24.35
CA LYS A 30 -0.87 4.22 -23.84
C LYS A 30 -0.55 4.11 -22.34
N ILE A 31 -1.55 3.74 -21.55
CA ILE A 31 -1.38 3.44 -20.12
C ILE A 31 -1.51 1.93 -19.96
N ASP A 32 -0.51 1.29 -19.34
CA ASP A 32 -0.58 -0.14 -19.03
C ASP A 32 -1.34 -0.41 -17.72
N GLU A 33 -1.58 -1.69 -17.45
CA GLU A 33 -2.28 -2.20 -16.26
C GLU A 33 -1.64 -1.77 -14.94
N LYS A 34 -0.35 -1.38 -14.98
CA LYS A 34 0.45 -0.92 -13.83
C LYS A 34 0.53 0.60 -13.76
N GLY A 35 -0.25 1.32 -14.57
CA GLY A 35 -0.30 2.78 -14.60
C GLY A 35 0.90 3.45 -15.29
N ARG A 36 1.72 2.70 -16.03
CA ARG A 36 2.89 3.26 -16.73
C ARG A 36 2.46 3.86 -18.06
N VAL A 37 2.90 5.09 -18.32
CA VAL A 37 2.59 5.86 -19.54
C VAL A 37 3.70 5.63 -20.56
N LYS A 38 3.32 5.21 -21.78
CA LYS A 38 4.23 5.09 -22.92
C LYS A 38 3.72 5.96 -24.07
N ASP A 39 4.61 6.79 -24.63
CA ASP A 39 4.32 7.56 -25.85
C ASP A 39 4.03 6.56 -26.98
N LEU A 40 2.89 6.70 -27.64
CA LEU A 40 2.63 5.95 -28.86
C LEU A 40 3.35 6.73 -29.96
N GLU A 41 4.49 6.22 -30.42
CA GLU A 41 5.08 6.73 -31.66
C GLU A 41 4.02 6.63 -32.76
N LEU A 42 3.47 7.78 -33.15
CA LEU A 42 2.43 7.90 -34.17
C LEU A 42 3.07 7.62 -35.54
N GLY A 43 3.38 6.35 -35.80
CA GLY A 43 3.71 5.88 -37.14
C GLY A 43 2.45 5.90 -38.00
N GLN A 44 2.37 6.89 -38.90
CA GLN A 44 1.54 6.94 -40.12
C GLN A 44 0.09 6.39 -39.95
N SER A 45 -0.97 7.16 -39.76
CA SER A 45 -1.39 8.33 -40.50
C SER A 45 -2.58 8.97 -39.77
N VAL A 46 -2.42 10.18 -39.25
CA VAL A 46 -3.57 10.98 -38.84
C VAL A 46 -4.15 11.62 -40.10
N THR A 47 -5.21 11.03 -40.64
CA THR A 47 -5.88 11.58 -41.83
C THR A 47 -6.94 12.58 -41.41
N ASN A 48 -6.83 13.82 -41.88
CA ASN A 48 -7.89 14.82 -41.75
C ASN A 48 -9.00 14.47 -42.75
N VAL A 49 -10.14 14.03 -42.23
CA VAL A 49 -11.33 13.80 -43.03
C VAL A 49 -12.38 14.81 -42.57
N SER A 50 -12.56 15.88 -43.36
CA SER A 50 -13.60 16.89 -43.14
C SER A 50 -13.55 17.58 -41.77
N GLY A 51 -12.35 17.88 -41.25
CA GLY A 51 -12.18 18.56 -39.96
C GLY A 51 -12.15 17.65 -38.74
N ASN A 52 -12.24 16.33 -38.94
CA ASN A 52 -12.03 15.33 -37.89
C ASN A 52 -10.69 14.63 -38.08
N TYR A 53 -9.93 14.49 -37.00
CA TYR A 53 -8.69 13.73 -36.98
C TYR A 53 -9.02 12.28 -36.66
N ARG A 54 -8.62 11.38 -37.54
CA ARG A 54 -8.79 9.93 -37.34
C ARG A 54 -7.47 9.34 -36.86
N LEU A 55 -7.48 8.70 -35.69
CA LEU A 55 -6.37 7.93 -35.17
C LEU A 55 -6.65 6.45 -35.43
N ASP A 56 -5.98 5.87 -36.42
CA ASP A 56 -6.00 4.42 -36.62
C ASP A 56 -4.94 3.80 -35.70
N ILE A 57 -5.39 3.17 -34.62
CA ILE A 57 -4.52 2.36 -33.76
C ILE A 57 -4.26 1.05 -34.52
N PRO A 58 -3.01 0.70 -34.88
CA PRO A 58 -2.72 -0.54 -35.57
C PRO A 58 -3.30 -1.70 -34.77
N ASN A 59 -3.93 -2.67 -35.43
CA ASN A 59 -4.41 -3.90 -34.79
C ASN A 59 -3.27 -4.50 -33.98
N SER A 60 -3.25 -4.26 -32.67
CA SER A 60 -2.35 -4.95 -31.77
C SER A 60 -2.86 -6.39 -31.68
N GLU A 61 -1.97 -7.36 -31.83
CA GLU A 61 -2.30 -8.78 -31.65
C GLU A 61 -2.82 -9.12 -30.23
N SER A 62 -2.90 -8.14 -29.32
CA SER A 62 -3.61 -8.27 -28.05
C SER A 62 -5.11 -8.03 -28.21
N THR A 63 -5.92 -8.97 -27.70
CA THR A 63 -7.39 -8.89 -27.60
C THR A 63 -7.89 -7.77 -26.68
N GLU A 64 -7.01 -7.01 -26.07
CA GLU A 64 -7.33 -5.91 -25.17
C GLU A 64 -7.17 -4.56 -25.87
N THR A 65 -8.26 -3.81 -25.95
CA THR A 65 -8.24 -2.39 -26.34
C THR A 65 -7.59 -1.58 -25.21
N PRO A 66 -6.45 -0.92 -25.44
CA PRO A 66 -5.78 -0.15 -24.41
C PRO A 66 -6.56 1.12 -24.06
N ASN A 67 -6.41 1.59 -22.81
CA ASN A 67 -6.83 2.93 -22.44
C ASN A 67 -5.85 3.94 -23.05
N VAL A 68 -6.38 4.86 -23.85
CA VAL A 68 -5.59 5.86 -24.57
C VAL A 68 -5.95 7.25 -24.07
N VAL A 69 -4.92 8.03 -23.74
CA VAL A 69 -5.05 9.46 -23.46
C VAL A 69 -4.58 10.23 -24.69
N ILE A 70 -5.46 11.04 -25.25
CA ILE A 70 -5.15 11.92 -26.38
C ILE A 70 -4.99 13.33 -25.84
N VAL A 71 -3.84 13.95 -26.11
CA VAL A 71 -3.58 15.35 -25.81
C VAL A 71 -3.38 16.11 -27.11
N ALA A 72 -4.24 17.10 -27.34
CA ALA A 72 -4.13 18.02 -28.46
C ALA A 72 -3.76 19.42 -27.97
N THR A 73 -2.81 20.06 -28.62
CA THR A 73 -2.42 21.46 -28.36
C THR A 73 -2.95 22.36 -29.47
N ASP A 74 -3.62 23.47 -29.12
CA ASP A 74 -4.16 24.38 -30.14
C ASP A 74 -3.02 24.99 -30.97
N ALA A 75 -3.18 24.95 -32.30
CA ALA A 75 -2.22 25.47 -33.26
C ALA A 75 -1.97 26.99 -33.11
N ASN A 76 -2.99 27.72 -32.67
CA ASN A 76 -2.99 29.18 -32.59
C ASN A 76 -2.73 29.68 -31.15
N ASP A 77 -2.78 28.79 -30.17
CA ASP A 77 -2.63 29.13 -28.76
C ASP A 77 -2.04 27.93 -27.98
N SER A 78 -0.71 27.85 -27.91
CA SER A 78 -0.01 26.74 -27.24
C SER A 78 -0.27 26.64 -25.73
N SER A 79 -0.96 27.62 -25.14
CA SER A 79 -1.42 27.57 -23.75
C SER A 79 -2.71 26.75 -23.58
N LYS A 80 -3.44 26.46 -24.68
CA LYS A 80 -4.65 25.64 -24.67
C LYS A 80 -4.33 24.20 -25.04
N ARG A 81 -4.68 23.30 -24.14
CA ARG A 81 -4.54 21.86 -24.32
C ARG A 81 -5.88 21.18 -24.06
N TYR A 82 -6.19 20.21 -24.89
CA TYR A 82 -7.40 19.40 -24.84
C TYR A 82 -6.99 17.97 -24.50
N ILE A 83 -7.62 17.39 -23.49
CA ILE A 83 -7.35 16.02 -23.05
C ILE A 83 -8.63 15.21 -23.25
N SER A 84 -8.53 14.08 -23.94
CA SER A 84 -9.62 13.13 -24.11
C SER A 84 -9.17 11.74 -23.68
N PHE A 85 -10.06 11.03 -22.98
CA PHE A 85 -9.86 9.66 -22.55
C PHE A 85 -10.72 8.74 -23.43
N VAL A 86 -10.07 7.74 -24.03
CA VAL A 86 -10.77 6.69 -24.75
C VAL A 86 -10.59 5.41 -23.94
N GLU A 87 -11.68 5.00 -23.28
CA GLU A 87 -11.74 3.76 -22.52
C GLU A 87 -12.04 2.59 -23.47
N GLY A 88 -11.26 1.51 -23.35
CA GLY A 88 -11.45 0.32 -24.17
C GLY A 88 -12.76 -0.39 -23.83
N GLN A 89 -13.57 -0.76 -24.83
CA GLN A 89 -14.93 -1.29 -24.64
C GLN A 89 -15.03 -2.59 -23.81
N ASN A 90 -13.92 -3.24 -23.46
CA ASN A 90 -13.89 -4.45 -22.63
C ASN A 90 -13.12 -4.30 -21.31
N ALA A 91 -12.61 -3.10 -20.97
CA ALA A 91 -11.87 -2.89 -19.73
C ALA A 91 -12.81 -2.43 -18.62
N ASN A 92 -13.36 -3.38 -17.84
CA ASN A 92 -14.04 -3.06 -16.58
C ASN A 92 -12.99 -2.82 -15.48
N LEU A 93 -12.08 -1.89 -15.73
CA LEU A 93 -11.02 -1.50 -14.83
C LEU A 93 -11.34 -0.09 -14.38
N GLY A 94 -11.91 0.06 -13.18
CA GLY A 94 -12.04 1.34 -12.53
C GLY A 94 -10.65 1.97 -12.37
N MET A 95 -10.25 2.80 -13.33
CA MET A 95 -9.02 3.57 -13.24
C MET A 95 -9.15 4.46 -12.01
N SER A 96 -8.26 4.28 -11.04
CA SER A 96 -8.24 5.15 -9.88
C SER A 96 -8.03 6.60 -10.34
N SER A 97 -8.66 7.55 -9.65
CA SER A 97 -8.47 8.98 -9.90
C SER A 97 -6.98 9.39 -9.89
N SER A 98 -6.13 8.65 -9.16
CA SER A 98 -4.67 8.86 -9.15
C SER A 98 -3.99 8.48 -10.47
N ALA A 99 -4.43 7.41 -11.16
CA ALA A 99 -3.87 7.00 -12.44
C ALA A 99 -4.20 8.02 -13.56
N ILE A 100 -5.43 8.55 -13.54
CA ILE A 100 -5.87 9.63 -14.45
C ILE A 100 -5.05 10.89 -14.21
N PHE A 101 -4.84 11.26 -12.94
CA PHE A 101 -4.07 12.44 -12.58
C PHE A 101 -2.58 12.33 -12.97
N MET A 102 -1.97 11.16 -12.78
CA MET A 102 -0.58 10.91 -13.19
C MET A 102 -0.41 10.94 -14.72
N ALA A 103 -1.38 10.42 -15.47
CA ALA A 103 -1.35 10.48 -16.93
C ALA A 103 -1.48 11.91 -17.47
N ILE A 104 -2.38 12.72 -16.90
CA ILE A 104 -2.52 14.14 -17.23
C ILE A 104 -1.20 14.88 -16.95
N ARG A 105 -0.61 14.65 -15.77
CA ARG A 105 0.63 15.30 -15.35
C ARG A 105 1.80 14.98 -16.30
N SER A 106 1.93 13.71 -16.70
CA SER A 106 2.96 13.24 -17.62
C SER A 106 2.78 13.85 -19.02
N ALA A 107 1.55 13.80 -19.56
CA ALA A 107 1.26 14.29 -20.90
C ALA A 107 1.35 15.82 -21.02
N LEU A 108 1.18 16.55 -19.91
CA LEU A 108 1.35 18.00 -19.86
C LEU A 108 2.79 18.46 -19.61
N GLY A 109 3.73 17.54 -19.34
CA GLY A 109 5.13 17.88 -19.06
C GLY A 109 5.31 18.73 -17.80
N MET A 110 4.39 18.64 -16.84
CA MET A 110 4.33 19.54 -15.68
C MET A 110 5.38 19.16 -14.62
N THR A 111 6.27 20.11 -14.29
CA THR A 111 7.11 20.04 -13.09
C THR A 111 6.29 20.41 -11.85
N ASN A 112 6.73 20.02 -10.65
CA ASN A 112 6.05 20.35 -9.38
C ASN A 112 5.74 21.85 -9.22
N ALA A 113 6.58 22.73 -9.76
CA ALA A 113 6.39 24.18 -9.68
C ALA A 113 5.26 24.72 -10.59
N THR A 114 4.96 24.03 -11.69
CA THR A 114 3.97 24.50 -12.70
C THR A 114 2.53 24.15 -12.31
N VAL A 115 2.35 23.17 -11.43
CA VAL A 115 1.03 22.73 -10.92
C VAL A 115 0.41 23.80 -10.00
N ASN A 116 1.24 24.52 -9.25
CA ASN A 116 0.76 25.54 -8.29
C ASN A 116 0.24 26.83 -8.96
N GLU A 117 0.57 27.07 -10.23
CA GLU A 117 0.20 28.31 -10.94
C GLU A 117 -1.11 28.16 -11.75
N LEU A 118 -1.54 26.94 -12.08
CA LEU A 118 -2.73 26.70 -12.93
C LEU A 118 -4.05 26.52 -12.14
N THR A 119 -3.99 26.33 -10.82
CA THR A 119 -5.12 25.83 -10.01
C THR A 119 -6.07 26.89 -9.46
N ASN A 120 -5.70 28.17 -9.42
CA ASN A 120 -6.37 29.08 -8.47
C ASN A 120 -7.53 29.91 -9.04
N THR A 121 -7.75 29.93 -10.35
CA THR A 121 -8.86 30.74 -10.93
C THR A 121 -9.74 29.92 -11.87
N LYS A 122 -9.14 29.11 -12.76
CA LYS A 122 -9.91 28.34 -13.75
C LYS A 122 -10.63 27.12 -13.16
N LEU A 123 -10.08 26.49 -12.10
CA LEU A 123 -10.77 25.38 -11.42
C LEU A 123 -11.98 25.87 -10.60
N HIS A 124 -11.88 27.08 -10.03
CA HIS A 124 -12.96 27.71 -9.27
C HIS A 124 -14.17 28.01 -10.16
N ASP A 125 -13.94 28.58 -11.34
CA ASP A 125 -14.99 28.87 -12.32
C ASP A 125 -15.64 27.58 -12.87
N LEU A 126 -14.86 26.52 -13.04
CA LEU A 126 -15.35 25.19 -13.47
C LEU A 126 -16.18 24.49 -12.38
N SER A 127 -15.77 24.61 -11.13
CA SER A 127 -16.49 24.05 -9.97
C SER A 127 -17.84 24.74 -9.75
N GLN A 128 -17.88 26.07 -9.77
CA GLN A 128 -19.13 26.83 -9.62
C GLN A 128 -20.11 26.59 -10.79
N ALA A 129 -19.60 26.41 -12.00
CA ALA A 129 -20.43 26.11 -13.16
C ALA A 129 -21.02 24.68 -13.11
N ALA A 130 -20.30 23.71 -12.56
CA ALA A 130 -20.77 22.33 -12.41
C ALA A 130 -21.88 22.21 -11.34
N GLU A 131 -21.73 22.87 -10.18
CA GLU A 131 -22.71 22.81 -9.09
C GLU A 131 -24.03 23.54 -9.38
N SER A 132 -23.97 24.68 -10.09
CA SER A 132 -25.17 25.41 -10.51
C SER A 132 -26.05 24.62 -11.49
N ILE A 133 -25.53 23.56 -12.12
CA ILE A 133 -26.21 22.81 -13.18
C ILE A 133 -26.63 21.41 -12.68
N LEU A 134 -25.83 20.76 -11.84
CA LEU A 134 -26.17 19.49 -11.19
C LEU A 134 -27.45 19.56 -10.33
N THR A 135 -27.79 20.74 -9.79
CA THR A 135 -29.04 20.97 -9.07
C THR A 135 -30.29 21.02 -9.97
N THR A 136 -30.14 20.99 -11.31
CA THR A 136 -31.25 21.14 -12.26
C THR A 136 -31.46 19.97 -13.23
N SER A 137 -30.56 18.98 -13.30
CA SER A 137 -30.68 17.86 -14.24
C SER A 137 -30.86 16.49 -13.57
N ASN A 138 -32.04 15.89 -13.72
CA ASN A 138 -32.34 14.50 -13.31
C ASN A 138 -31.71 13.47 -14.30
N ALA A 139 -30.39 13.39 -14.39
CA ALA A 139 -29.69 12.43 -15.26
C ALA A 139 -29.08 11.25 -14.45
N PRO A 140 -29.21 9.99 -14.91
CA PRO A 140 -28.88 8.81 -14.11
C PRO A 140 -27.41 8.37 -14.09
N ASP A 141 -26.51 8.95 -14.91
CA ASP A 141 -25.06 8.69 -14.81
C ASP A 141 -24.17 9.85 -15.32
N PHE A 142 -22.88 9.77 -14.98
CA PHE A 142 -21.86 10.80 -15.21
C PHE A 142 -21.58 11.07 -16.70
N SER A 143 -21.63 10.04 -17.55
CA SER A 143 -21.38 10.15 -18.99
C SER A 143 -22.53 10.86 -19.71
N SER A 144 -23.76 10.60 -19.26
CA SER A 144 -24.98 11.29 -19.71
C SER A 144 -24.98 12.76 -19.29
N ALA A 145 -24.56 13.06 -18.05
CA ALA A 145 -24.40 14.42 -17.55
C ALA A 145 -23.34 15.18 -18.36
N TYR A 146 -22.19 14.57 -18.62
CA TYR A 146 -21.09 15.17 -19.40
C TYR A 146 -21.51 15.53 -20.84
N ASN A 147 -22.26 14.66 -21.52
CA ASN A 147 -22.74 14.93 -22.88
C ASN A 147 -23.88 15.97 -22.93
N ALA A 148 -24.70 16.07 -21.89
CA ALA A 148 -25.70 17.14 -21.75
C ALA A 148 -25.04 18.51 -21.47
N ILE A 149 -23.92 18.52 -20.72
CA ILE A 149 -23.13 19.70 -20.39
C ILE A 149 -22.54 20.36 -21.65
N ILE A 150 -21.87 19.59 -22.51
CA ILE A 150 -21.18 20.13 -23.70
C ILE A 150 -22.16 20.66 -24.77
N ASN A 151 -23.38 20.10 -24.82
CA ASN A 151 -24.37 20.45 -25.83
C ASN A 151 -25.41 21.49 -25.36
N SER A 152 -25.32 21.99 -24.12
CA SER A 152 -26.26 22.99 -23.61
C SER A 152 -25.90 24.42 -24.09
N ASN A 153 -26.84 25.08 -24.77
CA ASN A 153 -26.68 26.45 -25.28
C ASN A 153 -26.45 27.51 -24.18
N SER A 154 -26.73 27.20 -22.92
CA SER A 154 -26.53 28.09 -21.76
C SER A 154 -25.06 28.25 -21.37
N PHE A 155 -24.21 27.25 -21.63
CA PHE A 155 -22.78 27.32 -21.32
C PHE A 155 -22.04 28.26 -22.28
N ARG A 156 -22.48 28.35 -23.55
CA ARG A 156 -21.89 29.25 -24.56
C ARG A 156 -22.24 30.72 -24.38
N THR A 157 -23.37 31.05 -23.77
CA THR A 157 -23.82 32.45 -23.59
C THR A 157 -23.27 33.10 -22.33
N LYS A 158 -23.05 32.36 -21.23
CA LYS A 158 -22.49 32.93 -19.98
C LYS A 158 -21.01 33.32 -20.08
N LEU A 159 -20.24 32.70 -20.97
CA LEU A 159 -18.83 33.04 -21.19
C LEU A 159 -18.60 34.31 -22.02
N ASN A 160 -19.63 34.78 -22.74
CA ASN A 160 -19.49 35.91 -23.70
C ASN A 160 -20.25 37.18 -23.31
N GLY A 161 -20.86 37.26 -22.12
CA GLY A 161 -21.49 38.51 -21.70
C GLY A 161 -22.13 38.44 -20.33
N SER A 162 -21.43 38.91 -19.30
CA SER A 162 -22.09 39.36 -18.07
C SER A 162 -21.25 40.45 -17.41
N THR A 163 -21.70 41.69 -17.59
CA THR A 163 -21.24 42.85 -16.84
C THR A 163 -21.87 42.83 -15.45
N THR A 164 -21.03 42.61 -14.44
CA THR A 164 -21.10 43.05 -13.04
C THR A 164 -22.40 43.69 -12.54
N THR A 165 -23.14 42.97 -11.68
CA THR A 165 -23.95 43.57 -10.61
C THR A 165 -24.07 42.62 -9.41
N ASP A 166 -23.59 43.10 -8.27
CA ASP A 166 -23.87 42.74 -6.87
C ASP A 166 -24.18 41.27 -6.49
N ILE A 167 -23.13 40.59 -6.02
CA ILE A 167 -23.27 39.50 -5.04
C ILE A 167 -22.85 40.09 -3.69
N SER A 168 -23.83 40.35 -2.83
CA SER A 168 -23.62 40.79 -1.44
C SER A 168 -22.80 39.77 -0.65
N SER A 169 -21.74 40.25 -0.01
CA SER A 169 -20.60 39.53 0.55
C SER A 169 -20.82 38.84 1.91
N THR A 170 -21.89 38.04 2.09
CA THR A 170 -22.13 37.39 3.42
C THR A 170 -22.41 35.89 3.38
N SER A 171 -22.05 35.20 2.29
CA SER A 171 -22.07 33.74 2.27
C SER A 171 -20.82 33.22 1.57
N LEU A 172 -19.68 33.31 2.28
CA LEU A 172 -18.53 32.49 1.91
C LEU A 172 -18.96 31.04 2.05
N VAL A 173 -19.17 30.38 0.91
CA VAL A 173 -19.35 28.93 0.85
C VAL A 173 -18.06 28.33 1.39
N LYS A 174 -18.13 27.82 2.62
CA LYS A 174 -17.02 27.08 3.24
C LYS A 174 -16.94 25.74 2.54
N ILE A 175 -15.79 25.43 1.95
CA ILE A 175 -15.54 24.16 1.30
C ILE A 175 -14.50 23.43 2.13
N ALA A 176 -14.85 22.24 2.63
CA ALA A 176 -13.92 21.38 3.35
C ALA A 176 -12.79 20.90 2.42
N PRO A 177 -11.59 20.62 2.96
CA PRO A 177 -10.51 20.03 2.20
C PRO A 177 -10.91 18.66 1.64
N LEU A 178 -10.38 18.32 0.46
CA LEU A 178 -10.59 17.03 -0.18
C LEU A 178 -9.47 16.07 0.24
N ALA A 179 -9.83 14.92 0.79
CA ALA A 179 -8.88 13.87 1.17
C ALA A 179 -8.88 12.72 0.14
N LEU A 180 -7.70 12.26 -0.25
CA LEU A 180 -7.48 11.12 -1.16
C LEU A 180 -6.97 9.90 -0.40
N PRO A 181 -7.28 8.66 -0.82
CA PRO A 181 -6.82 7.46 -0.14
C PRO A 181 -5.32 7.53 0.21
N PRO A 182 -4.93 7.12 1.43
CA PRO A 182 -3.55 7.30 1.87
C PRO A 182 -2.62 6.40 1.07
N ILE A 183 -1.39 6.88 0.88
CA ILE A 183 -0.31 6.06 0.34
C ILE A 183 0.24 5.24 1.51
N ILE A 184 0.35 3.93 1.34
CA ILE A 184 0.91 3.02 2.34
C ILE A 184 2.25 2.53 1.81
N LEU A 185 3.30 2.70 2.61
CA LEU A 185 4.61 2.10 2.38
C LEU A 185 4.79 0.93 3.36
N ASP A 186 5.38 -0.18 2.91
CA ASP A 186 5.82 -1.27 3.78
C ASP A 186 7.13 -0.94 4.52
N GLY A 187 7.62 -1.87 5.35
CA GLY A 187 8.84 -1.68 6.16
C GLY A 187 10.11 -1.43 5.35
N ASP A 188 10.10 -1.78 4.06
CA ASP A 188 11.19 -1.54 3.11
C ASP A 188 11.01 -0.22 2.33
N GLY A 189 9.91 0.51 2.56
CA GLY A 189 9.60 1.78 1.91
C GLY A 189 8.92 1.65 0.54
N HIS A 190 8.40 0.49 0.18
CA HIS A 190 7.69 0.28 -1.09
C HIS A 190 6.19 0.58 -0.97
N ILE A 191 5.62 1.24 -1.98
CA ILE A 191 4.17 1.48 -2.04
C ILE A 191 3.45 0.14 -2.13
N THR A 192 2.55 -0.12 -1.18
CA THR A 192 1.79 -1.37 -1.09
C THR A 192 0.28 -1.13 -1.05
N THR A 193 -0.45 -2.01 -1.73
CA THR A 193 -1.92 -2.12 -1.60
C THR A 193 -2.32 -3.18 -0.57
N SER A 194 -1.35 -3.86 0.05
CA SER A 194 -1.66 -4.84 1.10
C SER A 194 -2.41 -4.17 2.24
N ARG A 195 -3.33 -4.93 2.82
CA ARG A 195 -4.05 -4.60 4.05
C ARG A 195 -3.89 -5.70 5.09
N SER A 196 -3.08 -6.72 4.81
CA SER A 196 -2.77 -7.78 5.76
C SER A 196 -1.30 -7.73 6.09
N PHE A 197 -1.02 -7.73 7.38
CA PHE A 197 0.31 -7.58 7.97
C PHE A 197 0.41 -8.52 9.17
N ASP A 198 1.63 -8.85 9.56
CA ASP A 198 1.91 -9.66 10.74
C ASP A 198 2.30 -8.75 11.92
N VAL A 199 2.21 -9.27 13.15
CA VAL A 199 2.71 -8.55 14.33
C VAL A 199 4.21 -8.28 14.17
N GLY A 200 4.64 -7.05 14.44
CA GLY A 200 6.02 -6.59 14.24
C GLY A 200 6.26 -5.93 12.88
N ASP A 201 5.38 -6.12 11.89
CA ASP A 201 5.47 -5.38 10.63
C ASP A 201 5.34 -3.88 10.87
N THR A 202 6.14 -3.12 10.13
CA THR A 202 6.11 -1.66 10.17
C THR A 202 5.58 -1.11 8.85
N ILE A 203 4.71 -0.11 8.92
CA ILE A 203 4.19 0.62 7.76
C ILE A 203 4.45 2.12 7.93
N THR A 204 4.52 2.84 6.81
CA THR A 204 4.40 4.30 6.77
C THR A 204 3.13 4.69 6.02
N LEU A 205 2.28 5.50 6.66
CA LEU A 205 1.06 6.04 6.09
C LEU A 205 1.27 7.52 5.76
N THR A 206 1.15 7.86 4.47
CA THR A 206 1.18 9.24 3.99
C THR A 206 -0.24 9.70 3.63
N ALA A 207 -0.73 10.69 4.35
CA ALA A 207 -1.98 11.36 4.06
C ALA A 207 -1.82 12.30 2.86
N VAL A 208 -2.79 12.27 1.94
CA VAL A 208 -2.82 13.16 0.77
C VAL A 208 -4.13 13.95 0.79
N ALA A 209 -4.03 15.26 0.99
CA ALA A 209 -5.18 16.15 1.02
C ALA A 209 -4.86 17.49 0.36
N VAL A 210 -5.90 18.16 -0.12
CA VAL A 210 -5.80 19.48 -0.75
C VAL A 210 -6.87 20.40 -0.18
N ASP A 211 -6.45 21.57 0.27
CA ASP A 211 -7.34 22.69 0.55
C ASP A 211 -7.57 23.51 -0.72
N LEU A 212 -8.83 23.77 -1.08
CA LEU A 212 -9.16 24.49 -2.31
C LEU A 212 -8.79 25.97 -2.26
N PHE A 213 -8.54 26.52 -1.08
CA PHE A 213 -8.11 27.91 -0.87
C PHE A 213 -6.61 28.01 -0.55
N GLY A 214 -5.88 26.89 -0.59
CA GLY A 214 -4.45 26.84 -0.29
C GLY A 214 -4.10 27.10 1.18
N LEU A 215 -5.05 26.93 2.09
CA LEU A 215 -4.80 27.04 3.53
C LEU A 215 -3.86 25.91 4.00
N PRO A 216 -2.97 26.17 4.98
CA PRO A 216 -2.16 25.14 5.57
C PRO A 216 -3.02 24.03 6.19
N LEU A 217 -2.67 22.78 5.88
CA LEU A 217 -3.33 21.60 6.41
C LEU A 217 -2.62 21.10 7.68
N GLN A 218 -3.41 20.51 8.57
CA GLN A 218 -2.92 19.74 9.71
C GLN A 218 -3.51 18.34 9.69
N TYR A 219 -2.77 17.39 10.23
CA TYR A 219 -3.07 15.95 10.21
C TYR A 219 -3.04 15.38 11.62
N THR A 220 -3.94 14.45 11.90
CA THR A 220 -3.91 13.61 13.11
C THR A 220 -4.10 12.15 12.70
N PHE A 221 -3.42 11.25 13.38
CA PHE A 221 -3.58 9.81 13.17
C PHE A 221 -4.06 9.17 14.45
N LYS A 222 -5.12 8.37 14.34
CA LYS A 222 -5.81 7.75 15.47
C LYS A 222 -6.00 6.27 15.20
N ARG A 223 -5.76 5.44 16.23
CA ARG A 223 -5.91 3.99 16.15
C ARG A 223 -7.28 3.56 16.64
N PHE A 224 -7.88 2.65 15.88
CA PHE A 224 -9.07 1.93 16.27
C PHE A 224 -8.73 0.46 16.42
N ARG A 225 -9.22 -0.13 17.51
CA ARG A 225 -9.18 -1.56 17.77
C ARG A 225 -10.56 -2.02 18.18
N ASN A 226 -10.98 -3.20 17.71
CA ASN A 226 -12.35 -3.68 17.92
C ASN A 226 -13.42 -2.64 17.48
N CYS A 227 -13.11 -1.85 16.44
CA CYS A 227 -13.95 -0.75 15.96
C CYS A 227 -14.23 0.36 16.98
N ILE A 228 -13.40 0.51 18.01
CA ILE A 228 -13.49 1.59 19.00
C ILE A 228 -12.25 2.45 18.91
N LEU A 229 -12.43 3.78 18.95
CA LEU A 229 -11.32 4.73 19.04
C LEU A 229 -10.60 4.50 20.37
N GLU A 230 -9.33 4.16 20.29
CA GLU A 230 -8.60 3.73 21.47
C GLU A 230 -7.46 4.69 21.82
N SER A 231 -6.68 5.12 20.82
CA SER A 231 -5.54 6.00 21.05
C SER A 231 -5.30 6.98 19.91
N THR A 232 -4.66 8.10 20.24
CA THR A 232 -4.11 9.03 19.24
C THR A 232 -2.64 8.68 19.04
N LEU A 233 -2.30 8.24 17.83
CA LEU A 233 -0.93 7.88 17.44
C LEU A 233 -0.11 9.13 17.16
N GLN A 234 -0.76 10.15 16.57
CA GLN A 234 -0.17 11.45 16.29
C GLN A 234 -1.21 12.56 16.50
N ASN A 235 -0.88 13.52 17.35
CA ASN A 235 -1.69 14.74 17.53
C ASN A 235 -1.61 15.63 16.29
N TRP A 236 -2.52 16.61 16.18
CA TRP A 236 -2.51 17.60 15.12
C TRP A 236 -1.12 18.20 14.86
N SER A 237 -0.56 17.93 13.69
CA SER A 237 0.71 18.50 13.23
C SER A 237 0.64 18.80 11.73
N VAL A 238 1.67 19.46 11.19
CA VAL A 238 1.81 19.66 9.74
C VAL A 238 2.37 18.43 9.02
N ASP A 239 2.87 17.45 9.78
CA ASP A 239 3.45 16.23 9.24
C ASP A 239 2.31 15.31 8.78
N ASN A 240 2.34 14.95 7.50
CA ASN A 240 1.32 14.11 6.88
C ASN A 240 1.72 12.63 6.83
N ASP A 241 2.78 12.25 7.54
CA ASP A 241 3.30 10.88 7.57
C ASP A 241 3.23 10.29 8.99
N LEU A 242 2.81 9.03 9.09
CA LEU A 242 2.86 8.23 10.33
C LEU A 242 3.63 6.93 10.05
N THR A 243 4.66 6.64 10.85
CA THR A 243 5.25 5.29 10.91
C THR A 243 4.63 4.52 12.07
N TYR A 244 4.15 3.30 11.82
CA TYR A 244 3.46 2.48 12.80
C TYR A 244 3.92 1.02 12.70
N THR A 245 4.25 0.43 13.85
CA THR A 245 4.58 -0.99 13.99
C THR A 245 3.42 -1.72 14.65
N PHE A 246 2.90 -2.77 14.00
CA PHE A 246 1.78 -3.54 14.53
C PHE A 246 2.19 -4.34 15.76
N THR A 247 1.32 -4.40 16.76
CA THR A 247 1.54 -5.18 18.00
C THR A 247 0.50 -6.30 18.13
N GLU A 248 0.69 -7.21 19.09
CA GLU A 248 -0.30 -8.28 19.41
C GLU A 248 -1.69 -7.72 19.67
N ASP A 249 -1.68 -6.57 20.33
CA ASP A 249 -2.83 -5.80 20.69
C ASP A 249 -3.68 -5.45 19.45
N ASP A 250 -3.08 -5.36 18.27
CA ASP A 250 -3.74 -5.09 17.00
C ASP A 250 -4.35 -6.33 16.34
N ILE A 251 -4.21 -7.53 16.90
CA ILE A 251 -4.89 -8.75 16.44
C ILE A 251 -6.36 -8.69 16.89
N THR A 252 -7.15 -7.89 16.18
CA THR A 252 -8.57 -7.73 16.47
C THR A 252 -9.41 -7.90 15.21
N ASN A 253 -10.72 -8.04 15.38
CA ASN A 253 -11.65 -8.12 14.24
C ASN A 253 -11.77 -6.80 13.46
N CYS A 254 -11.14 -5.72 13.94
CA CYS A 254 -11.31 -4.37 13.40
C CYS A 254 -10.17 -3.45 13.86
N THR A 255 -9.01 -3.66 13.27
CA THR A 255 -7.85 -2.77 13.41
C THR A 255 -7.85 -1.78 12.28
N SER A 256 -7.83 -0.49 12.59
CA SER A 256 -7.74 0.56 11.57
C SER A 256 -7.01 1.79 12.07
N ILE A 257 -6.47 2.56 11.13
CA ILE A 257 -5.94 3.89 11.41
C ILE A 257 -6.84 4.89 10.70
N ILE A 258 -7.36 5.84 11.46
CA ILE A 258 -8.11 6.99 10.95
C ILE A 258 -7.17 8.19 10.87
N ILE A 259 -7.22 8.84 9.72
CA ILE A 259 -6.50 10.06 9.42
C ILE A 259 -7.53 11.18 9.43
N GLY A 260 -7.39 12.11 10.36
CA GLY A 260 -8.13 13.37 10.36
C GLY A 260 -7.31 14.45 9.68
N VAL A 261 -7.96 15.30 8.89
CA VAL A 261 -7.37 16.45 8.21
C VAL A 261 -8.21 17.67 8.49
N LYS A 262 -7.56 18.78 8.85
CA LYS A 262 -8.21 20.08 8.92
C LYS A 262 -7.42 21.16 8.21
N ASN A 263 -8.13 22.16 7.71
CA ASN A 263 -7.54 23.44 7.37
C ASN A 263 -7.69 24.38 8.58
N ASN A 264 -6.77 25.32 8.77
CA ASN A 264 -6.82 26.24 9.92
C ASN A 264 -7.84 27.37 9.70
N ASP A 265 -9.03 27.09 9.16
CA ASP A 265 -10.07 28.08 8.89
C ASP A 265 -10.86 28.51 10.15
N GLY A 266 -10.58 27.86 11.28
CA GLY A 266 -11.23 28.11 12.58
C GLY A 266 -12.51 27.30 12.82
N THR A 267 -12.86 26.37 11.93
CA THR A 267 -13.98 25.45 12.01
C THR A 267 -13.47 24.02 11.82
N ASP A 268 -14.06 23.05 12.50
CA ASP A 268 -13.80 21.62 12.27
C ASP A 268 -15.16 20.95 11.98
N GLN A 269 -15.36 20.43 10.77
CA GLN A 269 -16.65 19.86 10.36
C GLN A 269 -16.97 18.49 11.00
N ASP A 270 -15.95 17.67 11.25
CA ASP A 270 -16.03 16.29 11.76
C ASP A 270 -15.47 16.18 13.20
N GLY A 271 -15.60 17.28 13.96
CA GLY A 271 -15.26 17.35 15.37
C GLY A 271 -13.81 16.95 15.67
N ILE A 272 -13.62 15.80 16.33
CA ILE A 272 -12.28 15.34 16.76
C ILE A 272 -11.37 14.90 15.60
N PHE A 273 -11.91 14.80 14.38
CA PHE A 273 -11.17 14.42 13.17
C PHE A 273 -10.92 15.58 12.21
N GLY A 274 -11.25 16.82 12.59
CA GLY A 274 -11.00 18.00 11.76
C GLY A 274 -12.13 18.25 10.77
N ASP A 275 -11.79 18.59 9.53
CA ASP A 275 -12.79 18.88 8.49
C ASP A 275 -13.16 17.66 7.66
N VAL A 276 -12.21 16.73 7.49
CA VAL A 276 -12.42 15.50 6.74
C VAL A 276 -11.62 14.38 7.37
N GLN A 277 -12.17 13.17 7.31
CA GLN A 277 -11.50 11.98 7.79
C GLN A 277 -11.50 10.87 6.74
N MET A 278 -10.54 9.96 6.90
CA MET A 278 -10.52 8.69 6.20
C MET A 278 -9.99 7.58 7.08
N SER A 279 -10.44 6.36 6.83
CA SER A 279 -9.99 5.18 7.54
C SER A 279 -9.32 4.20 6.58
N THR A 280 -8.31 3.50 7.09
CA THR A 280 -7.76 2.31 6.44
C THR A 280 -7.83 1.14 7.41
N LEU A 281 -8.49 0.06 6.99
CA LEU A 281 -8.63 -1.16 7.79
C LEU A 281 -7.47 -2.11 7.49
N PHE A 282 -7.01 -2.80 8.52
CA PHE A 282 -5.94 -3.78 8.45
C PHE A 282 -6.40 -5.12 9.05
N THR A 283 -5.90 -6.21 8.48
CA THR A 283 -5.98 -7.56 9.02
C THR A 283 -4.61 -7.92 9.59
N ILE A 284 -4.50 -7.89 10.91
CA ILE A 284 -3.26 -8.23 11.60
C ILE A 284 -3.30 -9.70 11.97
N ARG A 285 -2.26 -10.41 11.56
CA ARG A 285 -2.12 -11.84 11.83
C ARG A 285 -1.03 -12.06 12.85
N ASP A 286 -1.22 -13.14 13.57
CA ASP A 286 -0.22 -13.71 14.44
C ASP A 286 0.35 -14.96 13.77
N GLU A 287 1.01 -14.78 12.63
CA GLU A 287 1.78 -15.85 12.00
C GLU A 287 3.16 -15.98 12.67
N ARG A 288 3.19 -15.97 14.00
CA ARG A 288 4.38 -16.30 14.78
C ARG A 288 4.69 -17.78 14.61
N LEU A 289 5.65 -18.02 13.74
CA LEU A 289 6.17 -19.35 13.51
C LEU A 289 7.29 -19.58 14.54
N PRO A 290 7.29 -20.73 15.24
CA PRO A 290 8.35 -21.06 16.17
C PRO A 290 9.71 -21.07 15.44
N PRO A 291 10.82 -20.80 16.15
CA PRO A 291 12.14 -20.95 15.59
C PRO A 291 12.36 -22.39 15.11
N THR A 292 13.09 -22.52 14.01
CA THR A 292 13.44 -23.82 13.42
C THR A 292 14.78 -24.30 13.96
N GLN A 293 14.84 -25.53 14.49
CA GLN A 293 16.10 -26.14 14.88
C GLN A 293 16.90 -26.53 13.63
N ASN A 294 18.11 -25.98 13.50
CA ASN A 294 19.01 -26.32 12.40
C ASN A 294 19.94 -27.48 12.77
N SER A 295 20.52 -27.45 13.97
CA SER A 295 21.44 -28.50 14.43
C SER A 295 21.60 -28.51 15.95
N ILE A 296 21.86 -29.69 16.51
CA ILE A 296 22.39 -29.86 17.87
C ILE A 296 23.74 -30.56 17.79
N LYS A 297 24.77 -29.94 18.37
CA LYS A 297 26.15 -30.42 18.30
C LYS A 297 26.71 -30.60 19.70
N VAL A 298 27.48 -31.66 19.89
CA VAL A 298 28.20 -31.93 21.14
C VAL A 298 29.68 -31.88 20.81
N PHE A 299 30.43 -31.14 21.61
CA PHE A 299 31.88 -31.03 21.54
C PHE A 299 32.51 -31.62 22.80
N ASP A 300 33.66 -32.26 22.65
CA ASP A 300 34.46 -32.72 23.79
C ASP A 300 35.20 -31.54 24.48
N SER A 301 36.03 -31.85 25.48
CA SER A 301 36.80 -30.85 26.24
C SER A 301 37.85 -30.10 25.40
N ASN A 302 38.17 -30.59 24.20
CA ASN A 302 39.06 -29.94 23.24
C ASN A 302 38.27 -29.19 22.15
N LEU A 303 36.97 -29.02 22.32
CA LEU A 303 36.05 -28.39 21.36
C LEU A 303 36.00 -29.11 20.00
N ILE A 304 36.20 -30.43 19.98
CA ILE A 304 36.06 -31.26 18.79
C ILE A 304 34.66 -31.84 18.76
N GLU A 305 33.92 -31.63 17.66
CA GLU A 305 32.56 -32.17 17.49
C GLU A 305 32.60 -33.71 17.56
N THR A 306 31.79 -34.29 18.43
CA THR A 306 31.74 -35.72 18.67
C THR A 306 30.34 -36.29 18.47
N ALA A 307 30.28 -37.45 17.82
CA ALA A 307 29.07 -38.26 17.74
C ALA A 307 28.89 -39.13 18.99
N SER A 308 29.92 -39.25 19.86
CA SER A 308 29.81 -40.03 21.09
C SER A 308 28.75 -39.44 22.01
N ARG A 309 27.96 -40.32 22.62
CA ARG A 309 27.02 -39.98 23.69
C ARG A 309 27.35 -40.74 24.97
N SER A 310 28.51 -41.38 25.02
CA SER A 310 29.03 -42.11 26.17
C SER A 310 30.21 -41.37 26.76
N PHE A 311 30.14 -41.09 28.06
CA PHE A 311 31.11 -40.29 28.80
C PHE A 311 31.36 -40.88 30.18
N HIS A 312 32.42 -40.45 30.84
CA HIS A 312 32.75 -40.80 32.22
C HIS A 312 32.50 -39.62 33.16
N VAL A 313 32.39 -39.90 34.45
CA VAL A 313 32.37 -38.86 35.48
C VAL A 313 33.64 -38.02 35.38
N GLY A 314 33.48 -36.70 35.36
CA GLY A 314 34.57 -35.74 35.17
C GLY A 314 34.80 -35.32 33.71
N ASP A 315 34.25 -36.04 32.73
CA ASP A 315 34.28 -35.59 31.34
C ASP A 315 33.49 -34.29 31.20
N THR A 316 34.03 -33.36 30.42
CA THR A 316 33.40 -32.07 30.12
C THR A 316 33.02 -32.03 28.66
N ILE A 317 31.80 -31.57 28.39
CA ILE A 317 31.28 -31.34 27.05
C ILE A 317 30.85 -29.89 26.89
N THR A 318 30.81 -29.44 25.64
CA THR A 318 30.07 -28.24 25.24
C THR A 318 28.93 -28.66 24.31
N LEU A 319 27.70 -28.32 24.67
CA LEU A 319 26.53 -28.51 23.81
C LEU A 319 26.24 -27.19 23.10
N GLN A 320 26.06 -27.24 21.78
CA GLN A 320 25.65 -26.09 20.97
C GLN A 320 24.34 -26.40 20.26
N VAL A 321 23.40 -25.45 20.30
CA VAL A 321 22.16 -25.50 19.54
C VAL A 321 22.16 -24.36 18.55
N ASN A 322 21.93 -24.68 17.27
CA ASN A 322 21.72 -23.68 16.25
C ASN A 322 20.26 -23.73 15.83
N ALA A 323 19.59 -22.58 15.90
CA ALA A 323 18.24 -22.39 15.43
C ALA A 323 18.16 -21.09 14.63
N THR A 324 17.09 -20.93 13.85
CA THR A 324 16.79 -19.73 13.08
C THR A 324 15.34 -19.33 13.29
N ASP A 325 15.13 -18.04 13.53
CA ASP A 325 13.81 -17.45 13.49
C ASP A 325 13.39 -17.18 12.03
N PRO A 326 12.19 -17.58 11.60
CA PRO A 326 11.71 -17.34 10.23
C PRO A 326 11.60 -15.86 9.85
N PHE A 327 11.51 -14.96 10.84
CA PHE A 327 11.42 -13.51 10.67
C PHE A 327 12.71 -12.77 11.07
N GLY A 328 13.78 -13.50 11.40
CA GLY A 328 15.05 -12.92 11.81
C GLY A 328 15.06 -12.28 13.20
N LEU A 329 14.07 -12.57 14.04
CA LEU A 329 14.05 -12.10 15.42
C LEU A 329 15.20 -12.68 16.25
N PRO A 330 15.72 -11.93 17.26
CA PRO A 330 16.69 -12.46 18.19
C PRO A 330 16.18 -13.71 18.93
N LEU A 331 17.06 -14.70 19.08
CA LEU A 331 16.77 -15.94 19.78
C LEU A 331 17.37 -15.93 21.20
N GLU A 332 16.65 -16.52 22.14
CA GLU A 332 17.14 -16.83 23.48
C GLU A 332 17.16 -18.35 23.71
N TYR A 333 18.09 -18.80 24.55
CA TYR A 333 18.37 -20.20 24.85
C TYR A 333 18.44 -20.45 26.36
N VAL A 334 17.81 -21.54 26.81
CA VAL A 334 17.92 -22.08 28.16
C VAL A 334 18.45 -23.51 28.07
N PHE A 335 19.30 -23.92 29.01
CA PHE A 335 19.80 -25.30 29.06
C PHE A 335 19.48 -25.92 30.41
N ARG A 336 18.83 -27.09 30.40
CA ARG A 336 18.39 -27.80 31.60
C ARG A 336 18.91 -29.23 31.58
N LEU A 337 19.29 -29.73 32.76
CA LEU A 337 19.75 -31.09 32.98
C LEU A 337 18.59 -31.96 33.47
N TYR A 338 18.46 -33.13 32.87
CA TYR A 338 17.54 -34.18 33.28
C TYR A 338 18.34 -35.37 33.79
N ARG A 339 17.94 -35.90 34.94
CA ARG A 339 18.48 -37.12 35.55
C ARG A 339 17.33 -38.07 35.85
N SER A 340 17.51 -39.36 35.60
CA SER A 340 16.43 -40.34 35.75
C SER A 340 15.14 -39.92 35.01
N CYS A 341 15.29 -39.28 33.85
CA CYS A 341 14.19 -38.72 33.04
C CYS A 341 13.33 -37.65 33.73
N ALA A 342 13.79 -37.05 34.83
CA ALA A 342 13.14 -35.92 35.48
C ALA A 342 14.04 -34.69 35.41
N LEU A 343 13.41 -33.51 35.33
CA LEU A 343 14.13 -32.25 35.42
C LEU A 343 14.89 -32.22 36.75
N SER A 344 16.21 -32.11 36.66
CA SER A 344 17.09 -32.03 37.83
C SER A 344 17.48 -30.59 38.14
N SER A 345 17.98 -29.84 37.15
CA SER A 345 18.50 -28.50 37.36
C SER A 345 18.52 -27.67 36.08
N GLU A 346 18.54 -26.35 36.22
CA GLU A 346 18.91 -25.42 35.16
C GLU A 346 20.44 -25.28 35.14
N ILE A 347 21.05 -25.46 33.97
CA ILE A 347 22.49 -25.27 33.75
C ILE A 347 22.75 -23.82 33.33
N GLN A 348 21.87 -23.28 32.49
CA GLN A 348 21.92 -21.92 31.98
C GLN A 348 20.50 -21.36 31.89
N ALA A 349 20.28 -20.18 32.45
CA ALA A 349 19.05 -19.40 32.29
C ALA A 349 18.89 -18.89 30.84
N TRP A 350 17.72 -18.35 30.51
CA TRP A 350 17.48 -17.70 29.22
C TRP A 350 18.56 -16.64 28.93
N SER A 351 19.23 -16.77 27.79
CA SER A 351 20.21 -15.80 27.29
C SER A 351 20.42 -15.96 25.79
N ALA A 352 21.08 -14.99 25.14
CA ALA A 352 21.49 -15.11 23.74
C ALA A 352 22.58 -16.19 23.49
N ALA A 353 23.16 -16.79 24.54
CA ALA A 353 24.22 -17.78 24.39
C ALA A 353 23.64 -19.15 23.98
N ASN A 354 23.95 -19.57 22.76
CA ASN A 354 23.47 -20.81 22.17
C ASN A 354 24.34 -22.05 22.49
N THR A 355 25.23 -21.92 23.49
CA THR A 355 26.16 -22.96 23.93
C THR A 355 26.17 -23.07 25.44
N VAL A 356 26.27 -24.29 25.97
CA VAL A 356 26.50 -24.55 27.39
C VAL A 356 27.63 -25.55 27.58
N THR A 357 28.47 -25.33 28.60
CA THR A 357 29.50 -26.29 29.02
C THR A 357 29.04 -27.02 30.28
N TYR A 358 29.19 -28.34 30.30
CA TYR A 358 28.77 -29.18 31.41
C TYR A 358 29.80 -30.27 31.68
N THR A 359 30.10 -30.49 32.96
CA THR A 359 30.98 -31.56 33.45
C THR A 359 30.14 -32.61 34.15
N PHE A 360 30.23 -33.87 33.69
CA PHE A 360 29.45 -34.95 34.26
C PHE A 360 29.89 -35.31 35.68
N THR A 361 28.93 -35.54 36.57
CA THR A 361 29.13 -35.90 37.97
C THR A 361 28.65 -37.32 38.26
N ALA A 362 28.96 -37.85 39.45
CA ALA A 362 28.48 -39.17 39.87
C ALA A 362 26.94 -39.27 39.90
N ASP A 363 26.24 -38.15 40.12
CA ASP A 363 24.77 -38.10 40.10
C ASP A 363 24.19 -38.28 38.69
N ASP A 364 25.02 -38.11 37.66
CA ASP A 364 24.63 -38.30 36.25
C ASP A 364 24.71 -39.77 35.82
N ILE A 365 25.18 -40.68 36.66
CA ILE A 365 25.14 -42.13 36.42
C ILE A 365 23.72 -42.62 36.69
N THR A 366 22.83 -42.31 35.74
CA THR A 366 21.42 -42.72 35.77
C THR A 366 21.08 -43.47 34.49
N GLY A 367 19.94 -44.16 34.47
CA GLY A 367 19.44 -44.77 33.24
C GLY A 367 18.99 -43.74 32.17
N CYS A 368 19.00 -42.44 32.49
CA CYS A 368 18.45 -41.39 31.65
C CYS A 368 19.01 -40.03 32.05
N THR A 369 20.20 -39.69 31.52
CA THR A 369 20.83 -38.39 31.69
C THR A 369 20.76 -37.64 30.36
N SER A 370 20.10 -36.49 30.33
CA SER A 370 20.02 -35.67 29.12
C SER A 370 20.17 -34.19 29.42
N ILE A 371 20.64 -33.43 28.43
CA ILE A 371 20.56 -31.98 28.44
C ILE A 371 19.51 -31.58 27.41
N VAL A 372 18.53 -30.79 27.85
CA VAL A 372 17.48 -30.23 27.01
C VAL A 372 17.73 -28.74 26.88
N ALA A 373 17.80 -28.28 25.64
CA ALA A 373 17.82 -26.87 25.30
C ALA A 373 16.41 -26.42 24.93
N GLY A 374 15.93 -25.36 25.57
CA GLY A 374 14.78 -24.59 25.09
C GLY A 374 15.28 -23.43 24.23
N VAL A 375 14.55 -23.12 23.17
CA VAL A 375 14.80 -21.99 22.27
C VAL A 375 13.50 -21.23 22.12
N LYS A 376 13.56 -19.91 22.29
CA LYS A 376 12.47 -19.02 21.95
C LYS A 376 12.93 -17.90 21.05
N ASN A 377 12.04 -17.44 20.18
CA ASN A 377 12.20 -16.15 19.54
C ASN A 377 11.56 -15.10 20.48
N ASN A 378 12.07 -13.87 20.48
CA ASN A 378 11.49 -12.80 21.30
C ASN A 378 10.21 -12.23 20.67
N ASP A 379 9.34 -13.11 20.17
CA ASP A 379 8.12 -12.73 19.49
C ASP A 379 6.99 -12.38 20.49
N GLY A 380 7.10 -12.81 21.75
CA GLY A 380 6.14 -12.50 22.83
C GLY A 380 5.26 -13.68 23.24
N ILE A 381 5.32 -14.81 22.53
CA ILE A 381 4.64 -16.06 22.87
C ILE A 381 5.71 -17.13 23.15
N ASP A 382 5.49 -17.92 24.21
CA ASP A 382 6.30 -19.11 24.49
C ASP A 382 5.39 -20.34 24.35
N MET A 383 5.48 -21.10 23.26
CA MET A 383 4.54 -22.22 23.01
C MET A 383 4.53 -23.29 24.10
N ASP A 384 5.70 -23.60 24.67
CA ASP A 384 5.92 -24.60 25.71
C ASP A 384 6.40 -23.95 27.01
N GLY A 385 6.12 -22.66 27.24
CA GLY A 385 6.35 -21.84 28.46
C GLY A 385 7.66 -22.09 29.23
N PHE A 386 7.79 -23.28 29.80
CA PHE A 386 9.00 -23.86 30.38
C PHE A 386 10.20 -23.99 29.42
N PHE A 387 9.98 -24.30 28.13
CA PHE A 387 11.05 -24.47 27.13
C PHE A 387 11.03 -23.45 25.99
N GLY A 388 10.17 -22.44 26.05
CA GLY A 388 9.99 -21.50 24.94
C GLY A 388 9.23 -22.16 23.80
N ASP A 389 9.64 -21.89 22.56
CA ASP A 389 8.90 -22.27 21.36
C ASP A 389 9.36 -23.59 20.73
N LEU A 390 10.60 -23.97 21.03
CA LEU A 390 11.28 -25.13 20.47
C LEU A 390 12.13 -25.80 21.54
N GLN A 391 12.15 -27.13 21.52
CA GLN A 391 12.96 -27.95 22.42
C GLN A 391 13.85 -28.91 21.66
N ALA A 392 15.12 -29.00 22.08
CA ALA A 392 16.13 -29.89 21.53
C ALA A 392 16.80 -30.68 22.66
N ALA A 393 16.75 -32.01 22.61
CA ALA A 393 17.30 -32.86 23.66
C ALA A 393 18.47 -33.72 23.16
N THR A 394 19.50 -33.88 23.99
CA THR A 394 20.56 -34.88 23.78
C THR A 394 20.64 -35.79 24.99
N LEU A 395 20.51 -37.09 24.76
CA LEU A 395 20.67 -38.15 25.77
C LEU A 395 22.12 -38.61 25.84
N PHE A 396 22.60 -38.88 27.05
CA PHE A 396 23.95 -39.34 27.37
C PHE A 396 23.92 -40.61 28.22
N THR A 397 24.95 -41.44 28.07
CA THR A 397 25.24 -42.60 28.91
C THR A 397 26.51 -42.31 29.71
N ILE A 398 26.39 -42.26 31.04
CA ILE A 398 27.49 -41.89 31.93
C ILE A 398 27.97 -43.12 32.71
N SER A 399 29.28 -43.29 32.78
CA SER A 399 29.96 -44.34 33.54
C SER A 399 30.96 -43.74 34.52
N LEU A 400 31.45 -44.55 35.48
CA LEU A 400 32.40 -44.12 36.50
C LEU A 400 33.76 -43.73 35.95
#